data_AF-A0A5J4UJW5-F1
#
_entry.id   AF-A0A5J4UJW5-F1
#
_cell.length_a   1.000
_cell.length_b   1.000
_cell.length_c   1.000
_cell.angle_alpha   90.00
_cell.angle_beta   90.00
_cell.angle_gamma   90.00
#
_symmetry.space_group_name_H-M   'P 1'
#
loop_
_entity.id
_entity.type
_entity.pdbx_description
1 polymer ?
#
loop_
_entity_poly.entity_id
_entity_poly.type
_entity_poly.pdbx_seq_one_letter_code
_entity_poly.pdbx_strand_id
1 'polypeptide(L)' 'MLTFDRNDRISASDALKLPFFTGPQALAEITPEMRSIASAAQTAIQRGDKSVSIYDTNINFIFPVSNSNSI' A
#
# COMPACT_ATOMS: atom_id res chain seq x y z
N MET A 1 -16.41 1.64 11.02
CA MET A 1 -15.68 0.37 11.25
C MET A 1 -16.19 -0.34 12.49
N LEU A 2 -16.33 0.36 13.62
CA LEU A 2 -16.84 -0.17 14.89
C LEU A 2 -18.34 0.08 15.11
N THR A 3 -19.10 0.27 14.02
CA THR A 3 -20.55 0.39 14.10
C THR A 3 -21.15 -0.95 14.56
N PHE A 4 -22.09 -0.87 15.51
CA PHE A 4 -22.68 -2.05 16.15
C PHE A 4 -23.43 -2.90 15.13
N ASP A 5 -24.36 -2.29 14.38
CA ASP A 5 -24.99 -2.93 13.23
C ASP A 5 -23.96 -3.16 12.14
N ARG A 6 -23.90 -4.39 11.63
CA ARG A 6 -23.00 -4.79 10.55
C ARG A 6 -23.33 -4.12 9.23
N ASN A 7 -24.59 -3.79 8.99
CA ASN A 7 -25.05 -3.20 7.73
C ASN A 7 -24.61 -1.73 7.62
N ASP A 8 -24.38 -1.08 8.77
CA ASP A 8 -23.89 0.29 8.86
C ASP A 8 -22.36 0.37 8.94
N ARG A 9 -21.65 -0.76 8.80
CA ARG A 9 -20.18 -0.76 8.75
C ARG A 9 -19.73 -0.29 7.39
N ILE A 10 -18.86 0.71 7.40
CA ILE A 10 -18.12 1.13 6.20
C ILE A 10 -17.44 -0.09 5.56
N SER A 11 -17.61 -0.20 4.24
CA SER A 11 -16.95 -1.25 3.45
C SER A 11 -15.43 -1.04 3.45
N ALA A 12 -14.65 -2.10 3.22
CA ALA A 12 -13.20 -1.96 3.08
C ALA A 12 -12.83 -1.00 1.93
N SER A 13 -13.54 -1.10 0.80
CA SER A 13 -13.35 -0.23 -0.36
C SER A 13 -13.63 1.24 -0.07
N ASP A 14 -14.58 1.55 0.81
CA ASP A 14 -14.87 2.95 1.18
C ASP A 14 -13.94 3.44 2.29
N ALA A 15 -13.54 2.55 3.21
CA ALA A 15 -12.55 2.87 4.23
C ALA A 15 -11.22 3.31 3.62
N LEU A 16 -10.77 2.64 2.55
CA LEU A 16 -9.54 2.98 1.83
C LEU A 16 -9.57 4.36 1.15
N LYS A 17 -10.74 4.98 1.01
CA LYS A 17 -10.88 6.35 0.46
C LYS A 17 -10.75 7.42 1.55
N LEU A 18 -10.83 7.05 2.83
CA LEU A 18 -10.78 8.00 3.94
C LEU A 18 -9.44 8.75 4.00
N PRO A 19 -9.42 9.99 4.51
CA PRO A 19 -8.20 10.79 4.63
C PRO A 19 -7.08 10.12 5.44
N PHE A 20 -7.42 9.16 6.30
CA PHE A 20 -6.43 8.34 6.99
C PHE A 20 -5.49 7.59 6.01
N PHE A 21 -6.03 7.13 4.87
CA PHE A 21 -5.26 6.40 3.84
C PHE A 21 -4.86 7.26 2.64
N THR A 22 -5.51 8.42 2.43
CA THR A 22 -5.31 9.26 1.23
C THR A 22 -4.86 10.69 1.54
N GLY A 23 -4.78 11.06 2.81
CA GLY A 23 -4.45 12.40 3.26
C GLY A 23 -2.95 12.72 3.18
N PRO A 24 -2.57 13.99 3.43
CA PRO A 24 -1.19 14.45 3.31
C PRO A 24 -0.18 13.65 4.16
N GLN A 25 -0.59 13.24 5.36
CA GLN A 25 0.25 12.44 6.26
C GLN A 25 0.56 11.06 5.65
N ALA A 26 -0.45 10.36 5.14
CA ALA A 26 -0.26 9.06 4.49
C ALA A 26 0.65 9.19 3.26
N LEU A 27 0.50 10.27 2.50
CA LEU A 27 1.38 10.55 1.35
C LEU A 27 2.82 10.89 1.76
N ALA A 28 3.00 11.53 2.92
CA ALA A 28 4.32 11.86 3.47
C ALA A 28 5.07 10.63 3.99
N GLU A 29 4.35 9.58 4.41
CA GLU A 29 4.93 8.31 4.84
C GLU A 29 5.46 7.45 3.67
N ILE A 30 5.17 7.84 2.43
CA ILE A 30 5.72 7.18 1.24
C ILE A 30 7.21 7.50 1.09
N THR A 31 8.05 6.54 1.45
CA THR A 31 9.51 6.69 1.41
C THR A 31 10.09 6.54 -0.01
N PRO A 32 11.32 7.04 -0.26
CA PRO A 32 12.02 6.80 -1.51
C PRO A 32 12.23 5.31 -1.83
N GLU A 33 12.47 4.48 -0.81
CA GLU A 33 12.66 3.04 -0.97
C GLU A 33 11.39 2.38 -1.50
N MET A 34 10.22 2.76 -0.98
CA MET A 34 8.93 2.27 -1.49
C MET A 34 8.75 2.60 -2.98
N ARG A 35 9.15 3.81 -3.41
CA ARG A 35 9.13 4.21 -4.83
C ARG A 35 10.07 3.35 -5.68
N SER A 36 11.26 3.07 -5.15
CA SER A 36 12.25 2.23 -5.82
C SER A 36 11.74 0.81 -6.03
N ILE A 37 11.13 0.21 -5.00
CA ILE A 37 10.56 -1.14 -5.07
C ILE A 37 9.43 -1.21 -6.11
N ALA A 38 8.50 -0.25 -6.10
CA ALA A 38 7.42 -0.19 -7.09
C ALA A 38 7.97 -0.09 -8.53
N SER A 39 8.96 0.77 -8.75
CA SER A 39 9.60 0.96 -10.06
C SER A 39 10.34 -0.30 -10.53
N ALA A 40 11.05 -0.97 -9.62
CA ALA A 40 11.72 -2.22 -9.91
C ALA A 40 10.73 -3.33 -10.29
N ALA A 41 9.62 -3.45 -9.56
CA ALA A 41 8.54 -4.38 -9.87
C ALA A 41 7.92 -4.10 -11.25
N GLN A 42 7.63 -2.82 -11.57
CA GLN A 42 7.15 -2.43 -12.90
C GLN A 42 8.11 -2.84 -14.01
N THR A 43 9.41 -2.62 -13.81
CA THR A 43 10.45 -3.00 -14.76
C THR A 43 10.54 -4.52 -14.93
N ALA A 44 10.40 -5.28 -13.85
CA ALA A 44 10.41 -6.75 -13.89
C ALA A 44 9.23 -7.30 -14.71
N ILE A 45 8.01 -6.79 -14.49
CA ILE A 45 6.84 -7.17 -15.30
C ILE A 45 7.08 -6.85 -16.78
N GLN A 46 7.63 -5.68 -17.11
CA GLN A 46 7.94 -5.30 -18.49
C GLN A 46 8.97 -6.22 -19.15
N ARG A 47 9.87 -6.82 -18.36
CA ARG A 47 10.86 -7.82 -18.81
C ARG A 47 10.29 -9.24 -18.91
N GLY A 48 8.99 -9.43 -18.62
CA GLY A 48 8.31 -10.72 -18.69
C GLY A 48 8.44 -11.57 -17.43
N ASP A 49 8.85 -10.98 -16.30
CA ASP A 49 8.87 -11.67 -15.01
C ASP A 49 7.43 -11.95 -14.54
N LYS A 50 7.10 -13.22 -14.37
CA LYS A 50 5.78 -13.69 -13.94
C LYS A 50 5.67 -13.89 -12.42
N SER A 51 6.77 -13.73 -11.69
CA SER A 51 6.78 -13.82 -10.23
C SER A 51 6.27 -12.53 -9.57
N VAL A 52 6.30 -11.41 -10.31
CA VAL A 52 5.85 -10.10 -9.84
C VAL A 52 4.36 -9.90 -10.15
N SER A 53 3.61 -9.50 -9.13
CA SER A 53 2.19 -9.21 -9.21
C SER A 53 1.94 -7.74 -9.53
N ILE A 54 0.73 -7.44 -10.03
CA ILE A 54 0.25 -6.07 -10.19
C ILE A 54 0.26 -5.29 -8.86
N TYR A 55 0.13 -5.96 -7.72
CA TYR A 55 0.17 -5.32 -6.41
C TYR A 55 1.57 -4.81 -6.04
N ASP A 56 2.63 -5.50 -6.49
CA ASP A 56 4.02 -5.08 -6.25
C ASP A 56 4.39 -3.81 -7.01
N THR A 57 3.67 -3.50 -8.08
CA THR A 57 3.92 -2.32 -8.94
C THR A 57 3.30 -1.04 -8.41
N ASN A 58 2.41 -1.12 -7.42
CA ASN A 58 1.68 0.01 -6.91
C ASN A 58 2.15 0.34 -5.49
N ILE A 59 2.71 1.54 -5.37
CA ILE A 59 3.32 2.05 -4.14
C ILE A 59 2.39 2.05 -2.93
N ASN A 60 1.08 2.18 -3.15
CA ASN A 60 0.09 2.20 -2.06
C ASN A 60 -0.08 0.82 -1.38
N PHE A 61 0.48 -0.24 -1.97
CA PHE A 61 0.49 -1.59 -1.38
C PHE A 61 1.86 -1.99 -0.83
N ILE A 62 2.85 -1.10 -0.89
CA ILE A 62 4.20 -1.36 -0.37
C ILE A 62 4.25 -0.84 1.06
N PHE A 63 4.68 -1.70 1.98
CA PHE A 63 4.90 -1.28 3.37
C PHE A 63 6.30 -0.70 3.52
N PRO A 64 6.48 0.39 4.30
CA PRO A 64 7.80 0.87 4.65
C PRO A 64 8.54 -0.25 5.38
N VAL A 65 9.77 -0.52 4.95
CA VAL A 65 10.62 -1.51 5.61
C VAL A 65 11.01 -0.91 6.95
N SER A 66 10.25 -1.21 8.00
CA SER A 66 10.71 -0.93 9.35
C SER A 66 11.98 -1.74 9.55
N ASN A 67 13.08 -1.08 9.92
CA ASN A 67 14.22 -1.80 10.47
C ASN A 67 13.67 -2.64 11.62
N SER A 68 13.54 -3.95 11.39
CA SER A 68 13.33 -4.92 12.45
C SER A 68 14.63 -4.95 13.25
N ASN A 69 14.85 -3.93 14.07
CA ASN A 69 15.66 -4.09 15.26
C ASN A 69 14.89 -5.11 16.09
N SER A 70 15.35 -6.35 16.04
CA SER A 70 14.95 -7.42 16.94
C SER A 70 14.86 -6.86 18.36
N ILE A 71 13.67 -6.99 18.94
CA ILE A 71 13.49 -7.08 20.39
C ILE A 71 14.29 -8.24 20.95
#